data_AF-A0A1Y1M9B4-F1
#
_entry.id   AF-A0A1Y1M9B4-F1
#
_cell.length_a   1.000
_cell.length_b   1.000
_cell.length_c   1.000
_cell.angle_alpha   90.00
_cell.angle_beta   90.00
_cell.angle_gamma   90.00
#
_symmetry.space_group_name_H-M   'P 1'
#
loop_
_entity.id
_entity.type
_entity.pdbx_description
1 polymer ?
#
loop_
_entity_poly.entity_id
_entity_poly.type
_entity_poly.pdbx_seq_one_letter_code
_entity_poly.pdbx_strand_id
1 'polypeptide(L)'
;MAPVLDPPQTIDWMGKKVPVWSMQTINYGLLLSQDPGEIDKVVNACLEEGYFYLDLQGIDGRRMLADHQETLKLMKRFFAAPLEAKNEFGLISSHLGYEPVGSRTGVGAGTKDGYEMLK
;
A
#
# COMPACT_ATOMS: atom_id res chain seq x y z
N MET A 1 8.19 25.33 23.03
CA MET A 1 8.38 25.95 21.69
C MET A 1 7.54 25.16 20.71
N ALA A 2 6.68 25.80 19.91
CA ALA A 2 6.00 25.11 18.84
C ALA A 2 7.08 24.57 17.86
N PRO A 3 6.97 23.31 17.39
CA PRO A 3 7.92 22.79 16.42
C PRO A 3 7.90 23.68 15.17
N VAL A 4 9.08 24.12 14.75
CA VAL A 4 9.25 24.79 13.45
C VAL A 4 9.05 23.70 12.42
N LEU A 5 7.86 23.67 11.81
CA LEU A 5 7.58 22.78 10.69
C LEU A 5 8.27 23.38 9.46
N ASP A 6 9.26 22.68 8.93
CA ASP A 6 9.80 22.99 7.61
C ASP A 6 8.65 23.10 6.60
N PRO A 7 8.71 24.03 5.64
CA PRO A 7 7.67 24.12 4.62
C PRO A 7 7.53 22.75 3.93
N PRO A 8 6.30 22.20 3.82
CA PRO A 8 6.11 20.86 3.31
C PRO A 8 6.68 20.76 1.90
N GLN A 9 7.45 19.71 1.64
CA GLN A 9 7.90 19.38 0.29
C GLN A 9 6.68 19.34 -0.63
N THR A 10 6.79 19.84 -1.86
CA THR A 10 5.67 19.81 -2.82
C THR A 10 6.04 19.00 -4.06
N ILE A 11 5.02 18.36 -4.66
CA ILE A 11 5.13 17.69 -5.95
C ILE A 11 4.09 18.23 -6.92
N ASP A 12 4.36 18.13 -8.22
CA ASP A 12 3.37 18.42 -9.25
C ASP A 12 2.43 17.21 -9.43
N TRP A 13 1.16 17.40 -9.07
CA TRP A 13 0.10 16.41 -9.24
C TRP A 13 -1.03 17.00 -10.08
N MET A 14 -1.25 16.43 -11.27
CA MET A 14 -2.27 16.90 -12.22
C MET A 14 -2.20 18.42 -12.51
N GLY A 15 -0.99 18.96 -12.65
CA GLY A 15 -0.76 20.39 -12.92
C GLY A 15 -0.95 21.32 -11.71
N LYS A 16 -1.10 20.75 -10.50
CA LYS A 16 -1.16 21.51 -9.24
C LYS A 16 0.01 21.12 -8.34
N LYS A 17 0.61 22.10 -7.67
CA LYS A 17 1.56 21.83 -6.58
C LYS A 17 0.80 21.40 -5.33
N VAL A 18 1.06 20.18 -4.88
CA VAL A 18 0.43 19.61 -3.66
C VAL A 18 1.51 19.30 -2.62
N PRO A 19 1.21 19.49 -1.32
CA PRO A 19 2.15 19.15 -0.25
C PRO A 19 2.31 17.63 -0.13
N VAL A 20 3.53 17.22 0.21
CA VAL A 20 3.86 15.86 0.61
C VAL A 20 3.69 15.78 2.11
N TRP A 21 2.83 14.87 2.55
CA TRP A 21 2.68 14.57 3.96
C TRP A 21 3.89 13.75 4.44
N SER A 22 4.66 14.31 5.37
CA SER A 22 5.77 13.58 6.00
C SER A 22 5.19 12.54 6.95
N MET A 23 5.52 11.26 6.73
CA MET A 23 5.06 10.16 7.58
C MET A 23 6.24 9.56 8.33
N GLN A 24 5.98 9.11 9.56
CA GLN A 24 6.98 8.36 10.31
C GLN A 24 7.35 7.05 9.60
N THR A 25 8.63 6.70 9.68
CA THR A 25 9.14 5.40 9.22
C THR A 25 9.63 4.62 10.43
N ILE A 26 9.05 3.45 10.63
CA ILE A 26 9.30 2.53 11.73
C ILE A 26 10.30 1.48 11.27
N ASN A 27 11.38 1.27 12.01
CA ASN A 27 12.35 0.23 11.77
C ASN A 27 11.80 -1.13 12.23
N TYR A 28 11.61 -2.06 11.28
CA TYR A 28 11.04 -3.36 11.59
C TYR A 28 11.89 -4.21 12.54
N GLY A 29 13.22 -4.16 12.40
CA GLY A 29 14.12 -4.94 13.25
C GLY A 29 14.09 -4.49 14.71
N LEU A 30 14.11 -3.17 14.95
CA LEU A 30 13.99 -2.60 16.30
C LEU A 30 12.64 -2.90 16.93
N LEU A 31 11.56 -2.83 16.14
CA LEU A 31 10.22 -3.20 16.61
C LEU A 31 10.16 -4.68 17.03
N LEU A 32 10.76 -5.59 16.25
CA LEU A 32 10.83 -7.02 16.59
C LEU A 32 11.66 -7.28 17.86
N SER A 33 12.73 -6.51 18.08
CA SER A 33 13.55 -6.60 19.30
C SER A 33 12.94 -5.90 20.52
N GLN A 34 11.72 -5.38 20.40
CA GLN A 34 11.02 -4.61 21.45
C GLN A 34 11.82 -3.40 21.93
N ASP A 35 12.49 -2.70 21.02
CA ASP A 35 13.13 -1.43 21.36
C ASP A 35 12.07 -0.44 21.88
N PRO A 36 12.21 0.10 23.10
CA PRO A 36 11.19 0.98 23.69
C PRO A 36 10.94 2.24 22.85
N GLY A 37 11.98 2.81 22.25
CA GLY A 37 11.84 4.02 21.43
C GLY A 37 11.08 3.75 20.14
N GLU A 38 11.30 2.59 19.52
CA GLU A 38 10.59 2.20 18.31
C GLU A 38 9.13 1.81 18.59
N ILE A 39 8.85 1.18 19.74
CA ILE A 39 7.48 0.93 20.21
C ILE A 39 6.72 2.24 20.42
N ASP A 40 7.33 3.21 21.11
CA ASP A 40 6.72 4.52 21.35
C ASP A 40 6.40 5.25 20.04
N LYS A 41 7.29 5.17 19.03
CA LYS A 41 7.01 5.73 17.69
C LYS A 41 5.78 5.10 17.04
N VAL A 42 5.66 3.77 17.07
CA VAL A 42 4.49 3.08 16.50
C VAL A 42 3.20 3.51 17.20
N VAL A 43 3.22 3.53 18.53
CA VAL A 43 2.04 3.94 19.33
C VAL A 43 1.65 5.37 18.99
N ASN A 44 2.60 6.29 18.96
CA ASN A 44 2.32 7.69 18.61
C ASN A 44 1.84 7.86 17.17
N ALA A 45 2.44 7.16 16.20
CA ALA A 45 1.98 7.19 14.81
C ALA A 45 0.54 6.69 14.68
N CYS A 46 0.16 5.66 15.43
CA CYS A 46 -1.22 5.17 15.47
C CYS A 46 -2.20 6.17 16.12
N LEU A 47 -1.80 6.85 17.18
CA LEU A 47 -2.67 7.79 17.91
C LEU A 47 -2.85 9.12 17.18
N GLU A 48 -1.79 9.64 16.55
CA GLU A 48 -1.76 11.01 16.02
C GLU A 48 -1.90 11.07 14.49
N GLU A 49 -1.36 10.11 13.75
CA GLU A 49 -1.28 10.15 12.28
C GLU A 49 -2.18 9.09 11.59
N GLY A 50 -2.39 7.94 12.24
CA GLY A 50 -3.15 6.80 11.73
C GLY A 50 -2.45 5.99 10.64
N TYR A 51 -1.28 6.43 10.16
CA TYR A 51 -0.49 5.75 9.14
C TYR A 51 1.01 5.96 9.39
N PHE A 52 1.83 5.00 8.96
CA PHE A 52 3.29 5.07 8.99
C PHE A 52 3.88 4.12 7.93
N TYR A 53 5.14 4.33 7.59
CA TYR A 53 5.92 3.36 6.81
C TYR A 53 6.59 2.35 7.74
N LEU A 54 6.68 1.09 7.33
CA LEU A 54 7.50 0.07 7.98
C LEU A 54 8.72 -0.22 7.11
N ASP A 55 9.91 0.04 7.63
CA ASP A 55 11.18 -0.22 6.95
C ASP A 55 11.58 -1.69 7.07
N LEU A 56 11.51 -2.40 5.94
CA LEU A 56 11.85 -3.80 5.80
C LEU A 56 13.23 -4.04 5.19
N GLN A 57 14.05 -3.00 4.99
CA GLN A 57 15.37 -3.14 4.35
C GLN A 57 16.39 -3.88 5.23
N GLY A 58 16.11 -4.04 6.53
CA GLY A 58 16.91 -4.82 7.45
C GLY A 58 16.92 -6.33 7.17
N ILE A 59 17.74 -7.06 7.93
CA ILE A 59 17.89 -8.53 7.79
C ILE A 59 16.53 -9.23 8.00
N ASP A 60 15.77 -8.82 9.01
CA ASP A 60 14.48 -9.43 9.36
C ASP A 60 13.39 -9.21 8.30
N GLY A 61 13.44 -8.09 7.56
CA GLY A 61 12.46 -7.78 6.51
C GLY A 61 12.78 -8.39 5.15
N ARG A 62 14.00 -8.89 4.94
CA ARG A 62 14.49 -9.38 3.64
C ARG A 62 13.60 -10.47 3.04
N ARG A 63 13.13 -11.42 3.86
CA ARG A 63 12.26 -12.51 3.38
C ARG A 63 10.93 -11.97 2.88
N MET A 64 10.31 -11.05 3.63
CA MET A 64 9.04 -10.44 3.22
C MET A 64 9.17 -9.67 1.91
N LEU A 65 10.29 -8.95 1.72
CA LEU A 65 10.58 -8.28 0.46
C LEU A 65 10.77 -9.27 -0.71
N ALA A 66 11.43 -10.42 -0.48
CA ALA A 66 11.60 -11.44 -1.50
C ALA A 66 10.26 -12.09 -1.90
N ASP A 67 9.46 -12.48 -0.91
CA ASP A 67 8.13 -13.08 -1.13
C ASP A 67 7.20 -12.09 -1.86
N HIS A 68 7.28 -10.80 -1.52
CA HIS A 68 6.58 -9.73 -2.23
C HIS A 68 6.98 -9.66 -3.71
N GLN A 69 8.28 -9.74 -4.05
CA GLN A 69 8.72 -9.73 -5.45
C GLN A 69 8.23 -10.95 -6.24
N GLU A 70 8.25 -12.14 -5.64
CA GLU A 70 7.71 -13.34 -6.31
C GLU A 70 6.19 -13.24 -6.49
N THR A 71 5.48 -12.68 -5.52
CA THR A 71 4.04 -12.38 -5.62
C THR A 71 3.76 -11.40 -6.76
N LEU A 72 4.54 -10.33 -6.90
CA LEU A 72 4.40 -9.39 -8.02
C LEU A 72 4.64 -10.04 -9.37
N LYS A 73 5.60 -10.97 -9.49
CA LYS A 73 5.84 -11.73 -10.73
C LYS A 73 4.64 -12.62 -11.07
N LEU A 74 4.06 -13.30 -10.07
CA LEU A 74 2.84 -14.09 -10.23
C LEU A 74 1.68 -13.21 -10.70
N MET A 75 1.42 -12.09 -10.00
CA MET A 75 0.35 -11.15 -10.34
C MET A 75 0.53 -10.59 -11.76
N LYS A 76 1.76 -10.18 -12.13
CA LYS A 76 2.06 -9.68 -13.48
C LYS A 76 1.74 -10.72 -14.55
N ARG A 77 2.11 -11.99 -14.31
CA ARG A 77 1.79 -13.08 -15.24
C ARG A 77 0.29 -13.31 -15.34
N PHE A 78 -0.42 -13.34 -14.21
CA PHE A 78 -1.87 -13.55 -14.17
C PHE A 78 -2.61 -12.42 -14.91
N PHE A 79 -2.36 -11.16 -14.55
CA PHE A 79 -3.09 -10.02 -15.11
C PHE A 79 -2.74 -9.73 -16.58
N ALA A 80 -1.57 -10.19 -17.06
CA ALA A 80 -1.20 -10.15 -18.47
C ALA A 80 -1.92 -11.20 -19.34
N ALA A 81 -2.62 -12.18 -18.74
CA ALA A 81 -3.40 -13.17 -19.49
C ALA A 81 -4.63 -12.53 -20.15
N PRO A 82 -5.15 -13.11 -21.26
CA PRO A 82 -6.40 -12.68 -21.88
C PRO A 82 -7.56 -12.65 -20.88
N LEU A 83 -8.50 -11.73 -21.09
CA LEU A 83 -9.64 -11.54 -20.18
C LEU A 83 -10.48 -12.81 -20.04
N GLU A 84 -10.66 -13.57 -21.12
CA GLU A 84 -11.41 -14.82 -21.14
C GLU A 84 -10.81 -15.83 -20.18
N ALA A 85 -9.47 -16.01 -20.20
CA ALA A 85 -8.76 -16.92 -19.31
C ALA A 85 -8.83 -16.46 -17.84
N LYS A 86 -8.78 -15.15 -17.59
CA LYS A 86 -8.97 -14.62 -16.21
C LYS A 86 -10.40 -14.82 -15.72
N ASN A 87 -11.39 -14.67 -16.60
CA ASN A 87 -12.81 -14.86 -16.29
C ASN A 87 -13.17 -16.32 -15.96
N GLU A 88 -12.38 -17.31 -16.39
CA GLU A 88 -12.58 -18.72 -16.00
C GLU A 88 -12.47 -18.93 -14.49
N PHE A 89 -11.72 -18.10 -13.78
CA PHE A 89 -11.65 -18.14 -12.31
C PHE A 89 -12.96 -17.67 -11.66
N GLY A 90 -13.71 -16.80 -12.34
CA GLY A 90 -14.96 -16.22 -11.88
C GLY A 90 -14.87 -15.53 -10.53
N LEU A 91 -16.01 -14.99 -10.05
CA LEU A 91 -16.14 -14.53 -8.68
C LEU A 91 -16.95 -15.57 -7.89
N ILE A 92 -16.24 -16.48 -7.21
CA ILE A 92 -16.87 -17.57 -6.45
C ILE A 92 -17.58 -17.00 -5.22
N SER A 93 -16.99 -16.01 -4.57
CA SER A 93 -17.60 -15.29 -3.45
C SER A 93 -17.09 -13.85 -3.38
N SER A 94 -17.65 -13.04 -2.48
CA SER A 94 -17.17 -11.68 -2.21
C SER A 94 -15.71 -11.60 -1.76
N HIS A 95 -15.05 -12.72 -1.43
CA HIS A 95 -13.67 -12.76 -0.97
C HIS A 95 -12.79 -13.78 -1.72
N LEU A 96 -13.28 -14.35 -2.82
CA LEU A 96 -12.55 -15.38 -3.56
C LEU A 96 -12.83 -15.28 -5.06
N GLY A 97 -11.77 -15.19 -5.86
CA GLY A 97 -11.85 -15.22 -7.31
C GLY A 97 -11.43 -13.91 -7.97
N TYR A 98 -11.70 -13.80 -9.27
CA TYR A 98 -11.30 -12.68 -10.12
C TYR A 98 -12.46 -11.71 -10.38
N GLU A 99 -12.18 -10.41 -10.25
CA GLU A 99 -13.07 -9.32 -10.63
C GLU A 99 -12.43 -8.49 -11.76
N PRO A 100 -13.08 -8.37 -12.93
CA PRO A 100 -12.58 -7.54 -14.02
C PRO A 100 -12.79 -6.04 -13.74
N VAL A 101 -12.07 -5.21 -14.50
CA VAL A 101 -12.22 -3.75 -14.47
C VAL A 101 -13.68 -3.33 -14.64
N GLY A 102 -14.10 -2.40 -13.78
CA GLY A 102 -15.41 -1.77 -13.84
C GLY A 102 -16.55 -2.57 -13.20
N SER A 103 -16.20 -3.60 -12.41
CA SER A 103 -17.16 -4.38 -11.63
C SER A 103 -17.72 -3.59 -10.44
N ARG A 104 -17.00 -2.59 -9.95
CA ARG A 104 -17.33 -1.74 -8.79
C ARG A 104 -17.54 -0.29 -9.17
N THR A 105 -18.11 0.47 -8.24
CA THR A 105 -18.31 1.91 -8.37
C THR A 105 -16.97 2.63 -8.29
N GLY A 106 -16.72 3.55 -9.23
CA GLY A 106 -15.53 4.39 -9.26
C GLY A 106 -15.63 5.60 -8.33
N VAL A 107 -14.55 6.40 -8.29
CA VAL A 107 -14.44 7.59 -7.42
C VAL A 107 -15.41 8.71 -7.84
N GLY A 108 -15.73 8.81 -9.13
CA GLY A 108 -16.68 9.80 -9.64
C GLY A 108 -18.12 9.27 -9.68
N ALA A 109 -19.10 10.15 -9.49
CA ALA A 109 -20.51 9.79 -9.64
C ALA A 109 -20.79 9.23 -11.04
N GLY A 110 -21.43 8.05 -11.09
CA GLY A 110 -21.73 7.34 -12.34
C GLY A 110 -20.52 6.67 -13.01
N THR A 111 -19.33 6.73 -12.42
CA THR A 111 -18.12 6.05 -12.94
C THR A 111 -17.98 4.65 -12.38
N LYS A 112 -17.19 3.83 -13.08
CA LYS A 112 -16.78 2.50 -12.64
C LYS A 112 -15.31 2.52 -12.21
N ASP A 113 -14.88 1.54 -11.43
CA ASP A 113 -13.47 1.41 -11.06
C ASP A 113 -12.57 1.21 -12.29
N GLY A 114 -11.29 1.50 -12.12
CA GLY A 114 -10.26 1.35 -13.16
C GLY A 114 -9.28 0.22 -12.88
N TYR A 115 -9.62 -0.76 -12.04
CA TYR A 115 -8.69 -1.81 -11.63
C TYR A 115 -9.33 -3.20 -11.73
N GLU A 116 -8.50 -4.20 -11.99
CA GLU A 116 -8.89 -5.60 -11.84
C GLU A 116 -8.31 -6.16 -10.53
N MET A 117 -8.93 -7.21 -10.01
CA MET A 117 -8.53 -7.79 -8.73
C MET A 117 -8.63 -9.31 -8.75
N LEU A 118 -7.65 -9.98 -8.13
CA LEU A 118 -7.69 -11.39 -7.78
C LEU A 118 -7.71 -11.48 -6.25
N LYS A 119 -8.74 -12.12 -5.70
CA LYS A 119 -8.96 -12.28 -4.26
C LYS A 119 -8.64 -13.70 -3.79
#